data_AF-A0A699J730-F1
#
_entry.id   AF-A0A699J730-F1
#
_cell.length_a   1.000
_cell.length_b   1.000
_cell.length_c   1.000
_cell.angle_alpha   90.00
_cell.angle_beta   90.00
_cell.angle_gamma   90.00
#
_symmetry.space_group_name_H-M   'P 1'
#
loop_
_entity.id
_entity.type
_entity.pdbx_description
1 polymer ?
#
loop_
_entity_poly.entity_id
_entity_poly.type
_entity_poly.pdbx_seq_one_letter_code
_entity_poly.pdbx_strand_id
1 'polypeptide(L)'
;VANSDSLLYDREFSKYAEDYPGNFRYDRALSREQKNKTGGKMYVQDKIEEYSDEDTLKRVAEGRGESWEAKLSQLKKKKQWHVEVY
;
A
#
# COMPACT_ATOMS: atom_id res chain seq x y z
N VAL A 1 7.40 -20.94 -1.04
CA VAL A 1 7.49 -20.57 0.41
C VAL A 1 7.63 -19.04 0.48
N ALA A 2 7.19 -18.37 1.56
CA ALA A 2 7.24 -16.92 1.67
C ALA A 2 8.20 -16.53 2.81
N ASN A 3 9.49 -16.50 2.49
CA ASN A 3 10.62 -16.11 3.34
C ASN A 3 11.52 -15.13 2.56
N SER A 4 12.48 -14.51 3.22
CA SER A 4 13.44 -13.58 2.61
C SER A 4 14.14 -14.15 1.35
N ASP A 5 14.40 -15.45 1.30
CA ASP A 5 14.98 -16.14 0.14
C ASP A 5 14.05 -16.27 -1.07
N SER A 6 12.75 -16.02 -0.90
CA SER A 6 11.73 -16.12 -1.96
C SER A 6 11.33 -14.76 -2.52
N LEU A 7 12.01 -13.69 -2.13
CA LEU A 7 11.72 -12.36 -2.63
C LEU A 7 12.22 -12.23 -4.07
N LEU A 8 11.30 -11.97 -4.99
CA LEU A 8 11.62 -11.71 -6.40
C LEU A 8 12.12 -10.28 -6.55
N TYR A 9 13.31 -10.12 -7.14
CA TYR A 9 13.91 -8.82 -7.49
C TYR A 9 14.13 -7.84 -6.32
N ASP A 10 14.21 -8.34 -5.07
CA ASP A 10 14.35 -7.50 -3.85
C ASP A 10 15.55 -6.55 -3.90
N ARG A 11 16.68 -6.98 -4.47
CA ARG A 11 17.88 -6.14 -4.60
C ARG A 11 17.65 -4.94 -5.52
N GLU A 12 16.88 -5.12 -6.60
CA GLU A 12 16.61 -4.06 -7.56
C GLU A 12 15.60 -3.06 -6.98
N PHE A 13 14.53 -3.55 -6.36
CA PHE A 13 13.54 -2.68 -5.72
C PHE A 13 14.08 -1.94 -4.50
N SER A 14 14.92 -2.58 -3.69
CA SER A 14 15.60 -1.91 -2.57
C SER A 14 16.49 -0.79 -3.06
N LYS A 15 17.24 -1.03 -4.15
CA LYS A 15 18.08 0.00 -4.77
C LYS A 15 17.24 1.17 -5.30
N TYR A 16 16.09 0.94 -5.93
CA TYR A 16 15.22 2.03 -6.38
C TYR A 16 14.63 2.83 -5.22
N ALA A 17 14.35 2.19 -4.08
CA ALA A 17 13.89 2.89 -2.88
C ALA A 17 14.98 3.77 -2.25
N GLU A 18 16.25 3.35 -2.34
CA GLU A 18 17.41 4.13 -1.91
C GLU A 18 17.75 5.28 -2.88
N ASP A 19 17.72 5.01 -4.18
CA ASP A 19 18.07 5.99 -5.23
C ASP A 19 16.97 7.05 -5.42
N TYR A 20 15.71 6.70 -5.17
CA TYR A 20 14.54 7.58 -5.38
C TYR A 20 13.58 7.64 -4.19
N PRO A 21 14.03 8.02 -2.98
CA PRO A 21 13.23 7.92 -1.75
C PRO A 21 12.00 8.84 -1.73
N GLY A 22 11.95 9.88 -2.57
CA GLY A 22 10.79 10.77 -2.72
C GLY A 22 9.77 10.34 -3.78
N ASN A 23 10.14 9.39 -4.66
CA ASN A 23 9.34 9.02 -5.82
C ASN A 23 8.96 7.53 -5.82
N PHE A 24 9.69 6.70 -5.08
CA PHE A 24 9.47 5.27 -5.02
C PHE A 24 9.42 4.79 -3.57
N ARG A 25 8.35 4.05 -3.24
CA ARG A 25 8.16 3.45 -1.93
C ARG A 25 8.00 1.95 -2.10
N TYR A 26 8.75 1.18 -1.32
CA TYR A 26 8.74 -0.28 -1.34
C TYR A 26 8.46 -0.83 0.06
N ASP A 27 7.36 -1.57 0.20
CA ASP A 27 6.92 -2.20 1.44
C ASP A 27 6.86 -3.72 1.26
N ARG A 28 7.37 -4.48 2.23
CA ARG A 28 7.40 -5.95 2.22
C ARG A 28 6.48 -6.52 3.30
N ALA A 29 5.73 -7.57 2.96
CA ALA A 29 4.90 -8.33 3.89
C ALA A 29 5.46 -9.75 4.05
N LEU A 30 6.05 -10.04 5.21
CA LEU A 30 6.71 -11.33 5.47
C LEU A 30 5.87 -12.18 6.43
N SER A 31 4.99 -13.03 5.88
CA SER A 31 4.00 -13.81 6.66
C SER A 31 4.55 -14.75 7.73
N ARG A 32 5.82 -15.15 7.63
CA ARG A 32 6.47 -16.04 8.61
C ARG A 32 7.29 -15.30 9.67
N GLU A 33 7.56 -14.01 9.46
CA GLU A 33 8.49 -13.22 10.26
C GLU A 33 7.79 -12.01 10.92
N GLN A 34 6.69 -11.56 10.34
CA GLN A 34 5.91 -10.42 10.81
C GLN A 34 4.52 -10.87 11.26
N LYS A 35 4.00 -10.17 12.28
CA LYS A 35 2.63 -10.32 12.76
C LYS A 35 1.79 -9.10 12.36
N ASN A 36 0.55 -9.34 11.97
CA ASN A 36 -0.42 -8.27 11.72
C ASN A 36 -0.97 -7.70 13.05
N LYS A 37 -1.84 -6.68 12.97
CA LYS A 37 -2.47 -6.03 14.14
C LYS A 37 -3.26 -6.98 15.04
N THR A 38 -3.75 -8.10 14.51
CA THR A 38 -4.50 -9.11 15.26
C THR A 38 -3.60 -10.23 15.82
N GLY A 39 -2.27 -10.12 15.64
CA GLY A 39 -1.29 -11.10 16.13
C GLY A 39 -1.13 -12.34 15.25
N GLY A 40 -1.85 -12.41 14.12
CA GLY A 40 -1.74 -13.43 13.08
C GLY A 40 -0.61 -13.17 12.09
N LYS A 41 -0.49 -14.03 11.07
CA LYS A 41 0.55 -13.90 10.03
C LYS A 41 0.33 -12.64 9.19
N MET A 42 1.41 -11.91 8.91
CA MET A 42 1.35 -10.72 8.05
C MET A 42 1.22 -11.10 6.57
N TYR A 43 0.10 -10.76 5.94
CA TYR A 43 -0.08 -10.89 4.50
C TYR A 43 -0.12 -9.53 3.81
N VAL A 44 -0.12 -9.55 2.48
CA VAL A 44 -0.17 -8.34 1.66
C VAL A 44 -1.45 -7.54 1.95
N GLN A 45 -2.59 -8.20 2.19
CA GLN A 45 -3.82 -7.51 2.58
C GLN A 45 -3.70 -6.79 3.92
N ASP A 46 -2.98 -7.34 4.91
CA ASP A 46 -2.78 -6.67 6.20
C ASP A 46 -1.89 -5.42 6.05
N LYS A 47 -0.89 -5.50 5.17
CA LYS A 47 -0.05 -4.35 4.82
C LYS A 47 -0.80 -3.28 4.03
N ILE A 48 -1.64 -3.71 3.08
CA ILE A 48 -2.55 -2.81 2.37
C ILE A 48 -3.58 -2.24 3.33
N GLU A 49 -4.06 -2.97 4.33
CA GLU A 49 -5.01 -2.49 5.34
C GLU A 49 -4.37 -1.47 6.30
N GLU A 50 -3.11 -1.69 6.69
CA GLU A 50 -2.30 -0.71 7.41
C GLU A 50 -2.18 0.61 6.65
N TYR A 51 -2.13 0.53 5.33
CA TYR A 51 -2.03 1.67 4.45
C TYR A 51 -3.33 1.97 3.73
N SER A 52 -4.48 1.38 4.11
CA SER A 52 -5.61 1.34 3.17
C SER A 52 -5.97 2.77 2.87
N ASP A 53 -5.69 3.08 1.61
CA ASP A 53 -5.77 4.42 1.09
C ASP A 53 -7.23 4.87 1.20
N GLU A 54 -8.20 3.96 1.23
CA GLU A 54 -9.58 4.36 1.43
C GLU A 54 -9.85 4.97 2.82
N ASP A 55 -9.50 4.30 3.92
CA ASP A 55 -9.72 4.87 5.27
C ASP A 55 -8.73 5.99 5.60
N THR A 56 -7.48 5.86 5.15
CA THR A 56 -6.45 6.88 5.35
C THR A 56 -6.73 8.13 4.51
N LEU A 57 -7.03 7.98 3.22
CA LEU A 57 -7.39 9.12 2.36
C LEU A 57 -8.76 9.68 2.70
N LYS A 58 -9.71 8.87 3.21
CA LYS A 58 -10.96 9.38 3.78
C LYS A 58 -10.70 10.26 4.98
N ARG A 59 -9.88 9.82 5.96
CA ARG A 59 -9.47 10.64 7.09
C ARG A 59 -8.71 11.90 6.69
N VAL A 60 -7.80 11.81 5.71
CA VAL A 60 -7.06 12.97 5.19
C VAL A 60 -7.99 13.94 4.45
N ALA A 61 -8.96 13.43 3.69
CA ALA A 61 -9.96 14.26 3.01
C ALA A 61 -10.85 14.96 4.03
N GLU A 62 -11.37 14.23 5.03
CA GLU A 62 -12.16 14.79 6.13
C GLU A 62 -11.38 15.84 6.93
N GLY A 63 -10.09 15.60 7.23
CA GLY A 63 -9.21 16.57 7.88
C GLY A 63 -8.91 17.82 7.03
N ARG A 64 -9.11 17.74 5.71
CA ARG A 64 -9.05 18.88 4.78
C ARG A 64 -10.43 19.49 4.51
N GLY A 65 -11.50 18.98 5.12
CA GLY A 65 -12.88 19.40 4.86
C GLY A 65 -13.42 18.97 3.49
N GLU A 66 -12.80 18.00 2.83
CA GLU A 66 -13.18 17.48 1.51
C GLU A 66 -13.92 16.13 1.63
N SER A 67 -14.97 15.93 0.83
CA SER A 67 -15.62 14.63 0.72
C SER A 67 -14.78 13.66 -0.11
N TRP A 68 -14.35 12.56 0.51
CA TRP A 68 -13.61 11.50 -0.17
C TRP A 68 -14.39 10.88 -1.33
N GLU A 69 -15.70 10.68 -1.17
CA GLU A 69 -16.54 10.12 -2.23
C GLU A 69 -16.60 11.03 -3.47
N ALA A 70 -16.72 12.34 -3.25
CA ALA A 70 -16.69 13.32 -4.33
C ALA A 70 -15.33 13.34 -5.05
N LYS A 71 -14.24 13.25 -4.27
CA LYS A 71 -12.86 13.22 -4.80
C LYS A 71 -12.57 11.93 -5.57
N LEU A 72 -12.98 10.79 -5.04
CA LEU A 72 -12.85 9.48 -5.68
C LEU A 72 -13.63 9.43 -6.99
N SER A 73 -14.86 9.95 -7.00
CA SER A 73 -15.67 10.07 -8.21
C SER A 73 -14.97 10.92 -9.28
N GLN A 74 -14.35 12.03 -8.89
CA GLN A 74 -13.56 12.86 -9.80
C GLN A 74 -12.31 12.16 -10.33
N LEU A 75 -11.58 11.42 -9.48
CA LEU A 75 -10.38 10.66 -9.87
C LEU A 75 -10.73 9.53 -10.85
N LYS A 76 -11.83 8.81 -10.61
CA LYS A 76 -12.37 7.80 -11.54
C LYS A 76 -12.75 8.43 -12.88
N LYS A 77 -13.45 9.57 -12.88
CA LYS A 77 -13.82 10.30 -14.10
C LYS A 77 -12.61 10.78 -14.90
N LYS A 78 -11.54 11.16 -14.21
CA LYS A 78 -10.26 11.60 -14.82
C LYS A 78 -9.34 10.45 -15.23
N LYS A 79 -9.75 9.19 -15.06
CA LYS A 79 -8.91 7.99 -15.30
C LYS A 79 -7.59 8.02 -14.51
N GLN A 80 -7.62 8.57 -13.29
CA GLN A 80 -6.47 8.63 -12.39
C GLN A 80 -6.53 7.55 -11.30
N TRP A 81 -7.65 6.83 -11.22
CA TRP A 81 -7.87 5.74 -10.28
C TRP A 81 -7.96 4.42 -11.02
N HIS A 82 -6.94 3.56 -10.86
CA HIS A 82 -6.88 2.22 -11.46
C HIS A 82 -6.87 1.19 -10.35
N VAL A 83 -7.83 0.27 -10.36
CA VAL A 83 -7.91 -0.87 -9.43
C VAL A 83 -8.07 -2.12 -10.28
N GLU A 84 -7.11 -3.02 -10.18
CA GLU A 84 -7.13 -4.33 -10.83
C GLU A 84 -7.04 -5.38 -9.74
N VAL A 85 -8.09 -6.18 -9.62
CA VAL A 85 -8.19 -7.28 -8.65
C VAL A 85 -8.44 -8.55 -9.47
N TYR A 86 -7.66 -9.60 -9.22
CA TYR A 86 -7.77 -10.92 -9.86
C TYR A 86 -8.21 -11.97 -8.84
#